data_AF-A0A3D5NE69-F1
#
_entry.id   AF-A0A3D5NE69-F1
#
_cell.length_a   1.000
_cell.length_b   1.000
_cell.length_c   1.000
_cell.angle_alpha   90.00
_cell.angle_beta   90.00
_cell.angle_gamma   90.00
#
_symmetry.space_group_name_H-M   'P 1'
#
loop_
_entity.id
_entity.type
_entity.pdbx_description
1 polymer ?
#
loop_
_entity_poly.entity_id
_entity_poly.type
_entity_poly.pdbx_seq_one_letter_code
_entity_poly.pdbx_strand_id
1 'polypeptide(L)' 'MTDILRIKDLKVEFVLPHMRVKAVENVTFRIGAQETVALVGESGSG' A
#
# COMPACT_ATOMS: atom_id res chain seq x y z
N MET A 1 -1.06 -21.79 -6.91
CA MET A 1 -1.88 -20.70 -6.34
C MET A 1 -1.90 -19.55 -7.32
N THR A 2 -3.08 -19.05 -7.66
CA THR A 2 -3.24 -17.92 -8.59
C THR A 2 -3.30 -16.63 -7.77
N ASP A 3 -2.40 -15.68 -8.06
CA ASP A 3 -2.46 -14.36 -7.46
C ASP A 3 -3.50 -13.52 -8.22
N ILE A 4 -4.48 -12.96 -7.51
CA ILE A 4 -5.50 -12.08 -8.08
C ILE A 4 -5.09 -10.60 -8.00
N LEU A 5 -4.22 -10.26 -7.06
CA LEU A 5 -3.62 -8.93 -6.93
C LEU A 5 -2.11 -9.08 -6.68
N ARG A 6 -1.32 -8.25 -7.36
CA ARG A 6 0.11 -8.08 -7.08
C ARG A 6 0.44 -6.59 -7.07
N ILE A 7 0.92 -6.12 -5.93
CA ILE A 7 1.48 -4.78 -5.75
C ILE A 7 2.99 -4.92 -5.63
N LYS A 8 3.73 -4.11 -6.39
CA LYS A 8 5.19 -4.07 -6.36
C LYS A 8 5.67 -2.63 -6.24
N ASP A 9 6.54 -2.40 -5.27
CA ASP A 9 7.26 -1.14 -5.05
C ASP A 9 6.34 0.09 -5.08
N LEU A 10 5.14 -0.03 -4.49
CA LEU A 10 4.16 1.04 -4.46
C LEU A 10 4.71 2.22 -3.66
N LYS A 11 4.62 3.40 -4.27
CA LYS A 11 4.97 4.68 -3.68
C LYS A 11 3.84 5.66 -3.94
N VAL A 12 3.37 6.30 -2.89
CA VAL A 12 2.32 7.32 -2.95
C VAL A 12 2.83 8.56 -2.22
N GLU A 13 2.90 9.67 -2.95
CA GLU A 13 3.33 10.96 -2.41
C GLU A 13 2.27 12.02 -2.71
N PHE A 14 1.88 12.76 -1.68
CA PHE A 14 1.03 13.93 -1.79
C PHE A 14 1.91 15.19 -1.79
N VAL A 15 1.74 16.02 -2.81
CA VAL A 15 2.43 17.32 -2.91
C VAL A 15 1.50 18.40 -2.39
N LEU A 16 1.89 19.05 -1.31
CA LEU A 16 1.20 20.17 -0.69
C LEU A 16 2.00 21.47 -0.91
N PRO A 17 1.40 22.66 -0.77
CA PRO A 17 2.08 23.93 -1.06
C PRO A 17 3.42 24.14 -0.36
N HIS A 18 3.60 23.58 0.84
CA HIS A 18 4.81 23.77 1.66
C HIS A 18 5.52 22.47 2.04
N MET A 19 5.01 21.30 1.61
CA MET A 19 5.59 20.02 2.00
C MET A 19 5.19 18.89 1.04
N ARG A 20 5.95 17.79 1.10
CA ARG A 20 5.59 16.52 0.49
C ARG A 20 5.31 15.51 1.59
N VAL A 21 4.22 14.77 1.46
CA VAL A 21 3.85 13.70 2.38
C VAL A 21 3.96 12.38 1.64
N LYS A 22 4.94 11.56 2.03
CA LYS A 22 5.04 10.18 1.56
C LYS A 22 4.09 9.34 2.42
N ALA A 23 2.94 8.98 1.85
CA ALA A 23 1.93 8.20 2.55
C ALA A 23 2.29 6.71 2.49
N VAL A 24 2.70 6.25 1.30
CA VAL A 24 3.18 4.87 1.09
C VAL A 24 4.58 4.90 0.53
N GLU A 25 5.51 4.16 1.14
CA GLU A 25 6.89 4.03 0.66
C GLU A 25 7.31 2.54 0.58
N ASN A 26 7.55 2.07 -0.65
CA ASN A 26 8.06 0.73 -0.96
C ASN A 26 7.19 -0.45 -0.48
N VAL A 27 5.87 -0.39 -0.73
CA VAL A 27 4.97 -1.49 -0.37
C VAL A 27 4.89 -2.52 -1.50
N THR A 28 5.21 -3.78 -1.16
CA THR A 28 5.12 -4.95 -2.05
C THR A 28 4.35 -6.06 -1.36
N PHE A 29 3.21 -6.47 -1.91
CA PHE A 29 2.44 -7.63 -1.44
C PHE A 29 1.57 -8.21 -2.55
N ARG A 30 0.99 -9.38 -2.27
CA ARG A 30 0.09 -10.08 -3.19
C ARG A 30 -1.15 -10.55 -2.43
N ILE A 31 -2.24 -10.74 -3.15
CA ILE A 31 -3.44 -11.41 -2.66
C ILE A 31 -3.74 -12.57 -3.60
N GLY A 32 -3.86 -13.76 -3.04
CA GLY A 32 -4.21 -15.02 -3.70
C GLY A 32 -5.72 -15.16 -3.92
N ALA A 33 -6.10 -16.01 -4.88
CA ALA A 33 -7.49 -16.39 -5.06
C ALA A 33 -8.04 -17.04 -3.78
N GLN A 34 -9.25 -16.60 -3.37
CA GLN A 34 -9.94 -17.08 -2.16
C GLN A 34 -9.22 -16.75 -0.84
N GLU A 35 -8.25 -15.82 -0.85
CA GLU A 35 -7.56 -15.34 0.35
C GLU A 35 -8.34 -14.21 1.02
N THR A 36 -8.47 -14.26 2.34
CA THR A 36 -8.97 -13.14 3.15
C THR A 36 -7.77 -12.42 3.78
N VAL A 37 -7.60 -11.15 3.44
CA VAL A 37 -6.50 -10.31 3.95
C VAL A 37 -7.08 -9.16 4.78
N ALA A 38 -6.45 -8.88 5.91
CA ALA A 38 -6.70 -7.68 6.70
C ALA A 38 -5.49 -6.74 6.61
N LEU A 39 -5.74 -5.47 6.34
CA LEU A 39 -4.76 -4.40 6.47
C LEU A 39 -5.12 -3.58 7.70
N VAL A 40 -4.20 -3.49 8.65
CA VAL A 40 -4.42 -2.84 9.94
C VAL A 40 -3.34 -1.79 10.17
N GLY A 41 -3.70 -0.69 10.84
CA GLY A 41 -2.77 0.38 11.15
C GLY A 41 -3.44 1.48 11.96
N GLU A 42 -2.61 2.30 12.61
CA GLU A 42 -3.04 3.50 13.34
C GLU A 42 -3.41 4.64 12.37
N SER A 43 -4.00 5.71 12.90
CA SER A 43 -4.33 6.90 12.12
C SER A 43 -3.07 7.47 11.45
N GLY A 44 -3.10 7.58 10.11
CA GLY A 44 -1.98 8.11 9.32
C GLY A 44 -0.83 7.13 9.05
N SER A 45 -1.02 5.82 9.28
CA SER A 45 0.01 4.78 9.07
C SER A 45 0.30 4.43 7.60
N GLY A 46 -0.47 4.99 6.67
CA GLY A 46 -0.31 4.76 5.23
C GLY A 46 -1.10 5.77 4.42
#